data_AF-A0A952BHI9-F1
#
_entry.id   AF-A0A952BHI9-F1
#
_cell.length_a   1.000
_cell.length_b   1.000
_cell.length_c   1.000
_cell.angle_alpha   90.00
_cell.angle_beta   90.00
_cell.angle_gamma   90.00
#
_symmetry.space_group_name_H-M   'P 1'
#
loop_
_entity.id
_entity.type
_entity.pdbx_description
1 polymer ?
#
loop_
_entity_poly.entity_id
_entity_poly.type
_entity_poly.pdbx_seq_one_letter_code
_entity_poly.pdbx_strand_id
1 'polypeptide(L)'
;MVIYGSWIQKKKLGRYRMLLIKKMFLVLLVLSFTVGMMWAAGKQEEAKEAAEEEKVVELWHYWTTENEKATVDGLRDGFQKKYPGVKLIDRAIPGSTAEIRQQVSTAILGGNPPEVFQSLLGYQLKSFADAGTLVPVTDIWNEINGDKIFLENIAKMAFFDNEAWGIPFNIHTINPVWYNVEVFKKYNLKEPTTWEEFQQVCKVLKENGVAPLIDAAWWTVFAFEPFLIETVGIDGWGDIGQGKTSFTEDKRIRKAFELFKEYFLDNLIENWSGYSWAEAAQPLIKGEVAMYFSMGNWLGNLLETNGLEPIKDFDFFIAPNTEKVLIGQAGTFGLLKDSDSPNTAKLFLKY
;
A
#
# COMPACT_ATOMS: atom_id res chain seq x y z
N MET A 1 19.11 73.56 -82.08
CA MET A 1 19.26 74.15 -80.73
C MET A 1 19.11 73.04 -79.71
N VAL A 2 20.01 73.00 -78.74
CA VAL A 2 20.45 71.83 -77.95
C VAL A 2 19.35 71.23 -77.07
N ILE A 3 19.20 69.90 -77.10
CA ILE A 3 18.35 69.09 -76.22
C ILE A 3 19.16 68.74 -74.96
N TYR A 4 18.92 69.44 -73.86
CA TYR A 4 19.35 69.04 -72.50
C TYR A 4 18.17 69.25 -71.55
N GLY A 5 17.41 68.19 -71.25
CA GLY A 5 16.23 68.34 -70.38
C GLY A 5 15.69 67.07 -69.71
N SER A 6 15.93 65.85 -70.20
CA SER A 6 15.19 64.67 -69.68
C SER A 6 15.98 63.75 -68.73
N TRP A 7 17.28 63.96 -68.51
CA TRP A 7 18.10 63.00 -67.76
C TRP A 7 18.20 63.28 -66.25
N ILE A 8 18.02 64.54 -65.81
CA ILE A 8 18.20 64.94 -64.40
C ILE A 8 16.94 64.67 -63.55
N GLN A 9 15.73 64.68 -64.13
CA GLN A 9 14.49 64.39 -63.39
C GLN A 9 14.30 62.89 -63.08
N LYS A 10 14.72 61.97 -63.97
CA LYS A 10 14.58 60.51 -63.74
C LYS A 10 15.47 60.00 -62.58
N LYS A 11 16.65 60.58 -62.36
CA LYS A 11 17.54 60.20 -61.24
C LYS A 11 17.05 60.66 -59.86
N LYS A 12 16.37 61.82 -59.76
CA LYS A 12 15.80 62.31 -58.48
C LYS A 12 14.54 61.53 -58.07
N LEU A 13 13.65 61.17 -59.03
CA LEU A 13 12.47 60.33 -58.74
C LEU A 13 12.84 58.90 -58.31
N GLY A 14 13.88 58.30 -58.88
CA GLY A 14 14.35 56.96 -58.50
C GLY A 14 14.84 56.87 -57.06
N ARG A 15 15.56 57.89 -56.58
CA ARG A 15 16.04 57.97 -55.19
C ARG A 15 14.90 58.13 -54.17
N TYR A 16 13.89 58.95 -54.48
CA TYR A 16 12.71 59.12 -53.60
C TYR A 16 11.85 57.86 -53.52
N ARG A 17 11.60 57.18 -54.66
CA ARG A 17 10.88 55.89 -54.69
C ARG A 17 11.61 54.82 -53.89
N MET A 18 12.94 54.75 -53.99
CA MET A 18 13.75 53.79 -53.25
C MET A 18 13.78 54.06 -51.75
N LEU A 19 13.76 55.33 -51.32
CA LEU A 19 13.61 55.74 -49.91
C LEU A 19 12.22 55.41 -49.34
N LEU A 20 11.16 55.62 -50.12
CA LEU A 20 9.79 55.26 -49.75
C LEU A 20 9.62 53.74 -49.64
N ILE A 21 10.14 52.96 -50.59
CA ILE A 21 10.10 51.48 -50.55
C ILE A 21 10.87 50.96 -49.34
N LYS A 22 12.05 51.53 -49.02
CA LYS A 22 12.82 51.15 -47.81
C LYS A 22 12.09 51.48 -46.50
N LYS A 23 11.43 52.64 -46.42
CA LYS A 23 10.62 53.02 -45.23
C LYS A 23 9.38 52.13 -45.09
N MET A 24 8.70 51.79 -46.18
CA MET A 24 7.56 50.86 -46.17
C MET A 24 7.98 49.45 -45.77
N PHE A 25 9.14 48.96 -46.26
CA PHE A 25 9.70 47.69 -45.83
C PHE A 25 10.08 47.68 -44.34
N LEU A 26 10.64 48.78 -43.82
CA LEU A 26 10.99 48.88 -42.40
C LEU A 26 9.74 48.87 -41.50
N VAL A 27 8.68 49.57 -41.90
CA VAL A 27 7.40 49.59 -41.16
C VAL A 27 6.71 48.22 -41.21
N LEU A 28 6.74 47.53 -42.35
CA LEU A 28 6.23 46.16 -42.47
C LEU A 28 7.06 45.15 -41.67
N LEU A 29 8.38 45.32 -41.59
CA LEU A 29 9.25 44.50 -40.75
C LEU A 29 8.95 44.70 -39.26
N VAL A 30 8.80 45.95 -38.80
CA VAL A 30 8.46 46.25 -37.40
C VAL A 30 7.05 45.77 -37.03
N LEU A 31 6.08 45.86 -37.94
CA LEU A 31 4.73 45.29 -37.75
C LEU A 31 4.78 43.75 -37.73
N SER A 32 5.60 43.11 -38.56
CA SER A 32 5.76 41.65 -38.54
C SER A 32 6.46 41.15 -37.26
N PHE A 33 7.40 41.92 -36.72
CA PHE A 33 8.09 41.61 -35.46
C PHE A 33 7.18 41.78 -34.23
N THR A 34 6.33 42.81 -34.22
CA THR A 34 5.39 43.07 -33.11
C THR A 34 4.22 42.06 -33.09
N VAL A 35 3.69 41.69 -34.26
CA VAL A 35 2.68 40.61 -34.37
C VAL A 35 3.30 39.24 -34.03
N GLY A 36 4.55 38.98 -34.43
CA GLY A 36 5.27 37.76 -34.05
C GLY A 36 5.56 37.66 -32.55
N MET A 37 5.89 38.77 -31.88
CA MET A 37 6.05 38.82 -30.42
C MET A 37 4.73 38.67 -29.67
N MET A 38 3.62 39.25 -30.17
CA MET A 38 2.29 39.04 -29.57
C MET A 38 1.79 37.59 -29.74
N TRP A 39 2.07 36.95 -30.88
CA TRP A 39 1.71 35.55 -31.11
C TRP A 39 2.60 34.58 -30.32
N ALA A 40 3.88 34.90 -30.13
CA ALA A 40 4.79 34.14 -29.28
C ALA A 40 4.46 34.32 -27.79
N ALA A 41 4.13 35.53 -27.34
CA ALA A 41 3.68 35.78 -25.98
C ALA A 41 2.34 35.08 -25.70
N GLY A 42 1.37 35.18 -26.61
CA GLY A 42 0.08 34.49 -26.49
C GLY A 42 0.21 32.96 -26.47
N LYS A 43 1.10 32.38 -27.30
CA LYS A 43 1.42 30.94 -27.23
C LYS A 43 2.19 30.53 -25.98
N GLN A 44 2.99 31.41 -25.41
CA GLN A 44 3.76 31.16 -24.20
C GLN A 44 2.89 31.32 -22.94
N GLU A 45 1.83 32.13 -23.01
CA GLU A 45 0.75 32.25 -22.02
C GLU A 45 -0.23 31.07 -22.13
N GLU A 46 -0.68 30.70 -23.33
CA GLU A 46 -1.49 29.48 -23.58
C GLU A 46 -0.72 28.20 -23.24
N ALA A 47 0.60 28.12 -23.47
CA ALA A 47 1.43 26.99 -23.05
C ALA A 47 1.77 27.00 -21.56
N LYS A 48 1.69 28.15 -20.88
CA LYS A 48 1.75 28.24 -19.41
C LYS A 48 0.42 27.91 -18.75
N GLU A 49 -0.71 28.23 -19.38
CA GLU A 49 -2.05 27.81 -18.94
C GLU A 49 -2.35 26.34 -19.27
N ALA A 50 -1.79 25.79 -20.35
CA ALA A 50 -1.90 24.37 -20.71
C ALA A 50 -0.88 23.46 -19.99
N ALA A 51 -0.02 24.04 -19.15
CA ALA A 51 0.84 23.32 -18.21
C ALA A 51 0.54 23.81 -16.79
N GLU A 52 -0.72 23.75 -16.36
CA GLU A 52 -0.94 23.28 -14.99
C GLU A 52 -0.25 21.92 -14.93
N GLU A 53 0.88 21.85 -14.21
CA GLU A 53 1.55 20.59 -13.87
C GLU A 53 0.47 19.59 -13.46
N GLU A 54 0.28 18.52 -14.25
CA GLU A 54 -0.72 17.49 -13.95
C GLU A 54 -0.47 17.06 -12.51
N LYS A 55 -1.40 17.34 -11.61
CA LYS A 55 -1.23 17.03 -10.19
C LYS A 55 -1.34 15.53 -10.04
N VAL A 56 -0.20 14.86 -9.95
CA VAL A 56 -0.11 13.41 -9.79
C VAL A 56 0.12 13.07 -8.32
N VAL A 57 -0.55 12.02 -7.87
CA VAL A 57 -0.22 11.31 -6.63
C VAL A 57 0.19 9.91 -7.02
N GLU A 58 1.43 9.52 -6.74
CA GLU A 58 1.90 8.15 -6.87
C GLU A 58 1.69 7.39 -5.56
N LEU A 59 0.94 6.28 -5.64
CA LEU A 59 0.69 5.36 -4.54
C LEU A 59 1.44 4.05 -4.76
N TRP A 60 2.35 3.69 -3.86
CA TRP A 60 2.93 2.35 -3.83
C TRP A 60 2.17 1.46 -2.84
N HIS A 61 1.79 0.25 -3.25
CA HIS A 61 1.06 -0.71 -2.41
C HIS A 61 1.46 -2.15 -2.73
N TYR A 62 1.12 -3.11 -1.86
CA TYR A 62 1.39 -4.54 -2.07
C TYR A 62 0.13 -5.38 -2.35
N TRP A 63 -1.00 -4.70 -2.57
CA TRP A 63 -2.25 -5.27 -3.08
C TRP A 63 -2.09 -5.78 -4.52
N THR A 64 -2.09 -7.11 -4.71
CA THR A 64 -1.74 -7.75 -5.99
C THR A 64 -2.70 -8.84 -6.45
N THR A 65 -3.57 -9.34 -5.57
CA THR A 65 -4.65 -10.26 -5.95
C THR A 65 -5.75 -9.55 -6.75
N GLU A 66 -6.64 -10.30 -7.41
CA GLU A 66 -7.72 -9.72 -8.21
C GLU A 66 -8.68 -8.86 -7.36
N ASN A 67 -9.05 -9.32 -6.17
CA ASN A 67 -9.88 -8.56 -5.23
C ASN A 67 -9.20 -7.29 -4.73
N GLU A 68 -7.91 -7.39 -4.43
CA GLU A 68 -7.09 -6.27 -4.00
C GLU A 68 -6.94 -5.23 -5.13
N LYS A 69 -6.77 -5.69 -6.38
CA LYS A 69 -6.76 -4.83 -7.56
C LYS A 69 -8.09 -4.10 -7.73
N ALA A 70 -9.22 -4.80 -7.61
CA ALA A 70 -10.55 -4.18 -7.66
C ALA A 70 -10.74 -3.12 -6.56
N THR A 71 -10.15 -3.35 -5.38
CA THR A 71 -10.14 -2.38 -4.27
C THR A 71 -9.36 -1.12 -4.64
N VAL A 72 -8.16 -1.25 -5.23
CA VAL A 72 -7.36 -0.11 -5.69
C VAL A 72 -8.04 0.63 -6.83
N ASP A 73 -8.63 -0.08 -7.79
CA ASP A 73 -9.36 0.52 -8.91
C ASP A 73 -10.56 1.35 -8.39
N GLY A 74 -11.33 0.82 -7.44
CA GLY A 74 -12.41 1.55 -6.79
C GLY A 74 -11.94 2.79 -6.01
N LEU A 75 -10.81 2.67 -5.30
CA LEU A 75 -10.17 3.80 -4.61
C LEU A 75 -9.75 4.89 -5.61
N ARG A 76 -9.10 4.50 -6.71
CA ARG A 76 -8.65 5.40 -7.79
C ARG A 76 -9.81 6.12 -8.44
N ASP A 77 -10.85 5.38 -8.84
CA ASP A 77 -12.01 5.93 -9.52
C ASP A 77 -12.78 6.89 -8.63
N GLY A 78 -13.00 6.52 -7.37
CA GLY A 78 -13.68 7.38 -6.42
C GLY A 78 -12.88 8.64 -6.06
N PHE A 79 -11.56 8.51 -5.89
CA PHE A 79 -10.67 9.65 -5.64
C PHE A 79 -10.69 10.64 -6.81
N GLN A 80 -10.46 10.16 -8.03
CA GLN A 80 -10.44 11.01 -9.22
C GLN A 80 -11.82 11.62 -9.53
N LYS A 81 -12.91 10.94 -9.18
CA LYS A 81 -14.25 11.53 -9.25
C LYS A 81 -14.44 12.70 -8.28
N LYS A 82 -13.85 12.62 -7.08
CA LYS A 82 -13.90 13.70 -6.08
C LYS A 82 -12.94 14.84 -6.41
N TYR A 83 -11.79 14.54 -7.01
CA TYR A 83 -10.75 15.49 -7.39
C TYR A 83 -10.36 15.33 -8.87
N PRO A 84 -11.20 15.80 -9.82
CA PRO A 84 -11.01 15.54 -11.25
C PRO A 84 -9.74 16.19 -11.86
N GLY A 85 -9.11 17.12 -11.15
CA GLY A 85 -7.84 17.73 -11.53
C GLY A 85 -6.60 17.06 -10.91
N VAL A 86 -6.78 15.92 -10.22
CA VAL A 86 -5.70 15.17 -9.60
C VAL A 86 -5.75 13.73 -10.08
N LYS A 87 -4.63 13.25 -10.62
CA LYS A 87 -4.49 11.88 -11.09
C LYS A 87 -3.85 11.02 -10.02
N LEU A 88 -4.46 9.88 -9.73
CA LEU A 88 -3.87 8.86 -8.88
C LEU A 88 -3.26 7.80 -9.79
N ILE A 89 -1.94 7.65 -9.73
CA ILE A 89 -1.25 6.51 -10.33
C ILE A 89 -0.80 5.58 -9.21
N ASP A 90 -0.90 4.29 -9.42
CA ASP A 90 -0.48 3.29 -8.45
C ASP A 90 0.57 2.34 -9.02
N ARG A 91 1.44 1.87 -8.13
CA ARG A 91 2.42 0.84 -8.39
C ARG A 91 2.25 -0.28 -7.38
N ALA A 92 1.73 -1.40 -7.88
CA ALA A 92 1.69 -2.64 -7.14
C ALA A 92 3.09 -3.28 -7.04
N ILE A 93 3.52 -3.58 -5.81
CA ILE A 93 4.76 -4.28 -5.49
C ILE A 93 4.38 -5.68 -4.99
N PRO A 94 4.61 -6.73 -5.79
CA PRO A 94 4.31 -8.10 -5.38
C PRO A 94 5.09 -8.51 -4.14
N GLY A 95 4.44 -9.27 -3.26
CA GLY A 95 5.03 -9.78 -2.02
C GLY A 95 4.24 -9.34 -0.81
N SER A 96 4.94 -8.85 0.20
CA SER A 96 4.43 -8.52 1.53
C SER A 96 4.86 -7.10 1.94
N THR A 97 4.62 -6.77 3.20
CA THR A 97 5.12 -5.54 3.82
C THR A 97 6.66 -5.41 3.76
N ALA A 98 7.40 -6.53 3.65
CA ALA A 98 8.86 -6.52 3.57
C ALA A 98 9.37 -5.96 2.23
N GLU A 99 8.81 -6.42 1.12
CA GLU A 99 9.20 -6.02 -0.24
C GLU A 99 8.88 -4.55 -0.50
N ILE A 100 7.68 -4.08 -0.12
CA ILE A 100 7.35 -2.65 -0.24
C ILE A 100 8.29 -1.78 0.59
N ARG A 101 8.62 -2.20 1.82
CA ARG A 101 9.53 -1.45 2.69
C ARG A 101 10.90 -1.31 2.05
N GLN A 102 11.43 -2.40 1.49
CA GLN A 102 12.72 -2.39 0.79
C GLN A 102 12.71 -1.47 -0.43
N GLN A 103 11.66 -1.55 -1.26
CA GLN A 103 11.54 -0.74 -2.48
C GLN A 103 11.40 0.75 -2.14
N VAL A 104 10.52 1.09 -1.18
CA VAL A 104 10.33 2.47 -0.71
C VAL A 104 11.63 3.03 -0.12
N SER A 105 12.32 2.28 0.74
CA SER A 105 13.64 2.70 1.25
C SER A 105 14.66 2.93 0.14
N THR A 106 14.67 2.09 -0.90
CA THR A 106 15.55 2.27 -2.07
C THR A 106 15.20 3.53 -2.85
N ALA A 107 13.92 3.81 -3.04
CA ALA A 107 13.43 5.00 -3.74
C ALA A 107 13.76 6.30 -3.00
N ILE A 108 13.62 6.30 -1.67
CA ILE A 108 14.04 7.41 -0.80
C ILE A 108 15.55 7.67 -0.98
N LEU A 109 16.38 6.63 -0.90
CA LEU A 109 17.83 6.76 -1.09
C LEU A 109 18.22 7.22 -2.51
N GLY A 110 17.41 6.86 -3.50
CA GLY A 110 17.55 7.29 -4.88
C GLY A 110 17.07 8.72 -5.16
N GLY A 111 16.44 9.37 -4.18
CA GLY A 111 15.88 10.73 -4.32
C GLY A 111 14.64 10.80 -5.21
N ASN A 112 13.91 9.69 -5.37
CA ASN A 112 12.67 9.64 -6.13
C ASN A 112 11.60 8.75 -5.44
N PRO A 113 11.21 9.08 -4.19
CA PRO A 113 10.15 8.36 -3.49
C PRO A 113 8.76 8.66 -4.09
N PRO A 114 7.78 7.73 -3.99
CA PRO A 114 6.39 8.06 -4.31
C PRO A 114 5.84 9.09 -3.31
N GLU A 115 4.73 9.75 -3.63
CA GLU A 115 4.03 10.59 -2.65
C GLU A 115 3.53 9.79 -1.45
N VAL A 116 2.85 8.68 -1.72
CA VAL A 116 2.18 7.87 -0.71
C VAL A 116 2.58 6.42 -0.85
N PHE A 117 2.72 5.73 0.28
CA PHE A 117 2.92 4.29 0.26
C PHE A 117 2.10 3.60 1.36
N GLN A 118 1.71 2.37 1.07
CA GLN A 118 1.12 1.47 2.03
C GLN A 118 2.17 1.00 3.05
N SER A 119 1.84 1.10 4.32
CA SER A 119 2.65 0.61 5.44
C SER A 119 1.76 -0.07 6.48
N LEU A 120 2.38 -0.61 7.53
CA LEU A 120 1.70 -1.02 8.76
C LEU A 120 1.85 0.06 9.82
N LEU A 121 0.78 0.33 10.59
CA LEU A 121 0.84 1.20 11.77
C LEU A 121 1.82 0.67 12.82
N GLY A 122 2.22 1.54 13.76
CA GLY A 122 3.19 1.17 14.80
C GLY A 122 4.63 1.21 14.29
N TYR A 123 5.45 0.26 14.74
CA TYR A 123 6.91 0.31 14.60
C TYR A 123 7.43 0.37 13.16
N GLN A 124 6.72 -0.21 12.19
CA GLN A 124 7.13 -0.11 10.80
C GLN A 124 7.05 1.34 10.31
N LEU A 125 5.89 1.99 10.45
CA LEU A 125 5.73 3.41 10.11
C LEU A 125 6.65 4.29 10.95
N LYS A 126 6.78 4.01 12.25
CA LYS A 126 7.69 4.72 13.16
C LYS A 126 9.12 4.71 12.64
N SER A 127 9.60 3.61 12.06
CA SER A 127 10.97 3.54 11.52
C SER A 127 11.22 4.55 10.38
N PHE A 128 10.20 4.87 9.58
CA PHE A 128 10.28 5.91 8.56
C PHE A 128 10.18 7.33 9.15
N ALA A 129 9.34 7.51 10.17
CA ALA A 129 9.25 8.77 10.94
C ALA A 129 10.57 9.11 11.64
N ASP A 130 11.15 8.15 12.37
CA ASP A 130 12.44 8.27 13.07
C ASP A 130 13.60 8.56 12.10
N ALA A 131 13.52 8.04 10.87
CA ALA A 131 14.48 8.33 9.81
C ALA A 131 14.29 9.73 9.17
N GLY A 132 13.25 10.49 9.56
CA GLY A 132 12.95 11.82 9.03
C GLY A 132 12.43 11.83 7.60
N THR A 133 11.91 10.69 7.12
CA THR A 133 11.48 10.48 5.73
C THR A 133 9.99 10.74 5.50
N LEU A 134 9.22 10.87 6.58
CA LEU A 134 7.78 11.14 6.54
C LEU A 134 7.44 12.59 6.82
N VAL A 135 6.26 13.00 6.38
CA VAL A 135 5.57 14.22 6.81
C VAL A 135 4.48 13.83 7.82
N PRO A 136 4.38 14.50 8.98
CA PRO A 136 3.26 14.28 9.88
C PRO A 136 1.94 14.74 9.21
N VAL A 137 0.87 14.00 9.48
CA VAL A 137 -0.47 14.17 8.89
C VAL A 137 -1.51 14.55 9.95
N THR A 138 -1.07 15.15 11.06
CA THR A 138 -1.93 15.58 12.18
C THR A 138 -3.01 16.57 11.75
N ASP A 139 -2.71 17.43 10.76
CA ASP A 139 -3.69 18.34 10.16
C ASP A 139 -4.84 17.58 9.50
N ILE A 140 -4.51 16.55 8.71
CA ILE A 140 -5.49 15.66 8.07
C ILE A 140 -6.28 14.90 9.12
N TRP A 141 -5.60 14.32 10.11
CA TRP A 141 -6.24 13.59 11.21
C TRP A 141 -7.32 14.43 11.90
N ASN A 142 -6.98 15.67 12.25
CA ASN A 142 -7.90 16.60 12.89
C ASN A 142 -9.05 16.99 11.97
N GLU A 143 -8.78 17.23 10.68
CA GLU A 143 -9.79 17.63 9.70
C GLU A 143 -10.84 16.53 9.47
N ILE A 144 -10.42 15.26 9.39
CA ILE A 144 -11.34 14.13 9.26
C ILE A 144 -11.98 13.73 10.60
N ASN A 145 -11.57 14.33 11.72
CA ASN A 145 -11.99 13.96 13.07
C ASN A 145 -11.61 12.50 13.40
N GLY A 146 -10.35 12.15 13.14
CA GLY A 146 -9.83 10.77 13.18
C GLY A 146 -10.12 10.04 14.50
N ASP A 147 -10.09 10.74 15.64
CA ASP A 147 -10.40 10.16 16.96
C ASP A 147 -11.83 9.61 17.07
N LYS A 148 -12.75 10.08 16.21
CA LYS A 148 -14.13 9.57 16.13
C LYS A 148 -14.33 8.51 15.07
N ILE A 149 -13.41 8.41 14.10
CA ILE A 149 -13.48 7.44 13.01
C ILE A 149 -12.79 6.14 13.42
N PHE A 150 -11.61 6.26 14.05
CA PHE A 150 -10.75 5.12 14.34
C PHE A 150 -10.94 4.64 15.78
N LEU A 151 -10.82 3.32 15.98
CA LEU A 151 -10.78 2.73 17.31
C LEU A 151 -9.61 3.31 18.11
N GLU A 152 -9.80 3.55 19.41
CA GLU A 152 -8.82 4.22 20.26
C GLU A 152 -7.42 3.59 20.19
N ASN A 153 -7.33 2.26 20.20
CA ASN A 153 -6.04 1.56 20.12
C ASN A 153 -5.37 1.73 18.75
N ILE A 154 -6.14 1.81 17.67
CA ILE A 154 -5.62 2.05 16.31
C ILE A 154 -5.17 3.50 16.17
N ALA A 155 -5.94 4.44 16.72
CA ALA A 155 -5.55 5.84 16.79
C ALA A 155 -4.21 6.00 17.52
N LYS A 156 -4.04 5.38 18.69
CA LYS A 156 -2.76 5.41 19.41
C LYS A 156 -1.58 4.90 18.58
N MET A 157 -1.77 3.88 17.75
CA MET A 157 -0.71 3.34 16.88
C MET A 157 -0.31 4.27 15.72
N ALA A 158 -1.16 5.24 15.37
CA ALA A 158 -0.86 6.24 14.35
C ALA A 158 -0.04 7.42 14.89
N PHE A 159 0.01 7.59 16.22
CA PHE A 159 0.69 8.72 16.86
C PHE A 159 2.04 8.35 17.44
N PHE A 160 3.06 9.14 17.10
CA PHE A 160 4.38 9.14 17.74
C PHE A 160 4.76 10.58 18.08
N ASP A 161 5.32 10.79 19.27
CA ASP A 161 5.75 12.12 19.73
C ASP A 161 4.67 13.22 19.59
N ASN A 162 3.40 12.84 19.81
CA ASN A 162 2.19 13.67 19.67
C ASN A 162 1.82 14.11 18.24
N GLU A 163 2.41 13.51 17.22
CA GLU A 163 2.02 13.71 15.82
C GLU A 163 1.45 12.44 15.20
N ALA A 164 0.45 12.57 14.33
CA ALA A 164 -0.05 11.46 13.52
C ALA A 164 0.87 11.27 12.31
N TRP A 165 1.31 10.05 12.04
CA TRP A 165 2.27 9.75 10.97
C TRP A 165 1.69 8.99 9.78
N GLY A 166 0.41 8.61 9.85
CA GLY A 166 -0.30 7.99 8.75
C GLY A 166 -1.80 7.92 9.01
N ILE A 167 -2.57 7.68 7.94
CA ILE A 167 -4.03 7.53 8.00
C ILE A 167 -4.38 6.04 7.85
N PRO A 168 -4.96 5.40 8.90
CA PRO A 168 -5.42 4.03 8.82
C PRO A 168 -6.53 3.87 7.78
N PHE A 169 -6.51 2.80 7.01
CA PHE A 169 -7.58 2.48 6.05
C PHE A 169 -8.25 1.14 6.31
N ASN A 170 -7.61 0.24 7.07
CA ASN A 170 -8.22 -1.03 7.47
C ASN A 170 -7.61 -1.60 8.76
N ILE A 171 -8.23 -2.67 9.23
CA ILE A 171 -7.73 -3.54 10.29
C ILE A 171 -7.94 -4.96 9.82
N HIS A 172 -6.90 -5.77 9.95
CA HIS A 172 -6.96 -7.20 9.71
C HIS A 172 -6.71 -7.95 11.02
N THR A 173 -7.40 -9.07 11.18
CA THR A 173 -7.08 -10.07 12.20
C THR A 173 -6.15 -11.11 11.60
N ILE A 174 -5.20 -11.64 12.38
CA ILE A 174 -4.14 -12.53 11.89
C ILE A 174 -4.05 -13.87 12.65
N ASN A 175 -4.77 -14.02 13.76
CA ASN A 175 -4.91 -15.30 14.48
C ASN A 175 -6.08 -16.23 14.09
N PRO A 176 -6.86 -16.03 13.01
CA PRO A 176 -7.76 -17.09 12.53
C PRO A 176 -7.01 -18.31 11.97
N VAL A 177 -7.49 -19.50 12.30
CA VAL A 177 -7.17 -20.75 11.62
C VAL A 177 -8.37 -21.13 10.76
N TRP A 178 -8.19 -21.05 9.45
CA TRP A 178 -9.23 -21.35 8.47
C TRP A 178 -9.30 -22.85 8.23
N TYR A 179 -10.49 -23.40 8.03
CA TYR A 179 -10.65 -24.82 7.81
C TYR A 179 -11.68 -25.16 6.74
N ASN A 180 -11.48 -26.31 6.09
CA ASN A 180 -12.44 -26.88 5.15
C ASN A 180 -13.57 -27.57 5.93
N VAL A 181 -14.79 -27.05 5.78
CA VAL A 181 -15.95 -27.49 6.55
C VAL A 181 -16.36 -28.93 6.20
N GLU A 182 -16.21 -29.35 4.95
CA GLU A 182 -16.50 -30.73 4.55
C GLU A 182 -15.54 -31.74 5.20
N VAL A 183 -14.25 -31.40 5.26
CA VAL A 183 -13.24 -32.22 5.96
C VAL A 183 -13.58 -32.34 7.44
N PHE A 184 -13.90 -31.23 8.11
CA PHE A 184 -14.27 -31.24 9.53
C PHE A 184 -15.53 -32.07 9.79
N LYS A 185 -16.57 -31.92 8.97
CA LYS A 185 -17.81 -32.72 9.05
C LYS A 185 -17.54 -34.21 8.82
N LYS A 186 -16.74 -34.56 7.81
CA LYS A 186 -16.44 -35.95 7.44
C LYS A 186 -15.80 -36.73 8.59
N TYR A 187 -14.93 -36.09 9.36
CA TYR A 187 -14.22 -36.73 10.49
C TYR A 187 -14.82 -36.38 11.86
N ASN A 188 -15.99 -35.73 11.89
CA ASN A 188 -16.69 -35.31 13.11
C ASN A 188 -15.79 -34.50 14.06
N LEU A 189 -15.00 -33.60 13.47
CA LEU A 189 -14.08 -32.72 14.18
C LEU A 189 -14.83 -31.51 14.74
N LYS A 190 -14.35 -30.99 15.86
CA LYS A 190 -14.84 -29.75 16.47
C LYS A 190 -13.72 -28.71 16.41
N GLU A 191 -14.11 -27.45 16.43
CA GLU A 191 -13.19 -26.33 16.59
C GLU A 191 -12.46 -26.46 17.93
N PRO A 192 -11.12 -26.53 17.93
CA PRO A 192 -10.34 -26.67 19.14
C PRO A 192 -10.22 -25.31 19.86
N THR A 193 -10.35 -25.34 21.18
CA THR A 193 -10.17 -24.18 22.07
C THR A 193 -8.88 -24.25 22.88
N THR A 194 -8.21 -25.40 22.88
CA THR A 194 -6.88 -25.59 23.49
C THR A 194 -5.89 -26.19 22.49
N TRP A 195 -4.60 -26.03 22.75
CA TRP A 195 -3.55 -26.63 21.91
C TRP A 195 -3.60 -28.17 21.95
N GLU A 196 -4.02 -28.77 23.06
CA GLU A 196 -4.22 -30.21 23.17
C GLU A 196 -5.38 -30.70 22.30
N GLU A 197 -6.50 -29.95 22.26
CA GLU A 197 -7.62 -30.24 21.36
C GLU A 197 -7.20 -30.07 19.90
N PHE A 198 -6.42 -29.03 19.58
CA PHE A 198 -5.87 -28.82 18.25
C PHE A 198 -4.99 -29.99 17.82
N GLN A 199 -4.12 -30.48 18.71
CA GLN A 199 -3.28 -31.64 18.42
C GLN A 199 -4.09 -32.91 18.21
N GLN A 200 -5.20 -33.07 18.95
CA GLN A 200 -6.11 -34.19 18.73
C GLN A 200 -6.80 -34.12 17.36
N VAL A 201 -7.19 -32.93 16.90
CA VAL A 201 -7.69 -32.70 15.54
C VAL A 201 -6.63 -33.11 14.50
N CYS A 202 -5.40 -32.60 14.63
CA CYS A 202 -4.29 -32.93 13.74
C CYS A 202 -3.99 -34.44 13.70
N LYS A 203 -4.06 -35.11 14.86
CA LYS A 203 -3.85 -36.55 14.98
C LYS A 203 -4.92 -37.34 14.21
N VAL A 204 -6.20 -37.02 14.40
CA VAL A 204 -7.31 -37.68 13.68
C VAL A 204 -7.16 -37.50 12.17
N LEU A 205 -6.79 -36.30 11.71
CA LEU A 205 -6.56 -36.02 10.30
C LEU A 205 -5.41 -36.89 9.73
N LYS A 206 -4.26 -36.93 10.42
CA LYS A 206 -3.11 -37.76 10.04
C LYS A 206 -3.45 -39.25 10.00
N GLU A 207 -4.16 -39.77 11.01
CA GLU A 207 -4.59 -41.18 11.07
C GLU A 207 -5.51 -41.56 9.90
N ASN A 208 -6.21 -40.59 9.32
CA ASN A 208 -7.09 -40.77 8.16
C ASN A 208 -6.45 -40.34 6.83
N GLY A 209 -5.13 -40.08 6.82
CA GLY A 209 -4.38 -39.72 5.61
C GLY A 209 -4.70 -38.32 5.05
N VAL A 210 -5.27 -37.43 5.86
CA VAL A 210 -5.52 -36.03 5.50
C VAL A 210 -4.43 -35.16 6.09
N ALA A 211 -3.85 -34.29 5.27
CA ALA A 211 -2.88 -33.31 5.74
C ALA A 211 -3.55 -32.32 6.71
N PRO A 212 -3.01 -32.11 7.92
CA PRO A 212 -3.66 -31.23 8.88
C PRO A 212 -3.54 -29.76 8.51
N LEU A 213 -2.32 -29.31 8.18
CA LEU A 213 -1.99 -27.89 8.22
C LEU A 213 -1.14 -27.46 7.03
N ILE A 214 -1.47 -26.29 6.48
CA ILE A 214 -0.63 -25.55 5.53
C ILE A 214 -0.36 -24.15 6.07
N ASP A 215 0.77 -23.59 5.63
CA ASP A 215 1.14 -22.18 5.79
C ASP A 215 1.97 -21.73 4.56
N ALA A 216 2.32 -20.44 4.49
CA ALA A 216 3.18 -19.85 3.46
C ALA A 216 4.43 -19.21 4.09
N ALA A 217 5.62 -19.42 3.47
CA ALA A 217 6.95 -19.13 4.04
C ALA A 217 7.08 -17.89 4.95
N TRP A 218 6.80 -16.70 4.41
CA TRP A 218 6.99 -15.45 5.15
C TRP A 218 5.93 -15.24 6.24
N TRP A 219 4.76 -15.86 6.09
CA TRP A 219 3.62 -15.71 7.02
C TRP A 219 3.79 -16.49 8.31
N THR A 220 4.73 -17.43 8.33
CA THR A 220 5.10 -18.21 9.51
C THR A 220 5.54 -17.35 10.70
N VAL A 221 5.99 -16.11 10.46
CA VAL A 221 6.24 -15.13 11.53
C VAL A 221 4.95 -14.81 12.29
N PHE A 222 3.82 -14.63 11.60
CA PHE A 222 2.52 -14.40 12.21
C PHE A 222 1.96 -15.67 12.87
N ALA A 223 2.24 -16.84 12.27
CA ALA A 223 1.93 -18.13 12.89
C ALA A 223 2.62 -18.32 14.26
N PHE A 224 3.73 -17.64 14.52
CA PHE A 224 4.42 -17.70 15.79
C PHE A 224 3.76 -16.85 16.90
N GLU A 225 3.01 -15.80 16.53
CA GLU A 225 2.48 -14.81 17.48
C GLU A 225 1.52 -15.38 18.52
N PRO A 226 0.57 -16.29 18.19
CA PRO A 226 -0.29 -16.90 19.20
C PRO A 226 0.50 -17.58 20.33
N PHE A 227 1.61 -18.26 19.97
CA PHE A 227 2.47 -18.93 20.95
C PHE A 227 3.28 -17.96 21.78
N LEU A 228 3.70 -16.82 21.20
CA LEU A 228 4.34 -15.76 21.97
C LEU A 228 3.36 -15.16 22.97
N ILE A 229 2.15 -14.80 22.55
CA ILE A 229 1.14 -14.22 23.44
C ILE A 229 0.78 -15.20 24.56
N GLU A 230 0.65 -16.49 24.26
CA GLU A 230 0.41 -17.53 25.25
C GLU A 230 1.48 -17.56 26.34
N THR A 231 2.77 -17.45 25.98
CA THR A 231 3.86 -17.63 26.95
C THR A 231 4.32 -16.34 27.62
N VAL A 232 4.30 -15.21 26.92
CA VAL A 232 4.76 -13.91 27.44
C VAL A 232 3.63 -13.00 27.92
N GLY A 233 2.38 -13.27 27.50
CA GLY A 233 1.23 -12.40 27.74
C GLY A 233 1.26 -11.11 26.91
N ILE A 234 0.17 -10.34 26.95
CA ILE A 234 0.03 -9.08 26.18
C ILE A 234 1.11 -8.06 26.57
N ASP A 235 1.40 -7.93 27.87
CA ASP A 235 2.45 -7.00 28.34
C ASP A 235 3.83 -7.44 27.86
N GLY A 236 4.12 -8.74 27.94
CA GLY A 236 5.37 -9.30 27.44
C GLY A 236 5.53 -9.14 25.92
N TRP A 237 4.45 -9.27 25.16
CA TRP A 237 4.43 -8.98 23.73
C TRP A 237 4.83 -7.53 23.43
N GLY A 238 4.26 -6.57 24.18
CA GLY A 238 4.63 -5.16 24.08
C GLY A 238 6.09 -4.88 24.48
N ASP A 239 6.61 -5.61 25.47
CA ASP A 239 7.99 -5.48 25.93
C ASP A 239 9.02 -6.03 24.93
N ILE A 240 8.66 -7.05 24.13
CA ILE A 240 9.49 -7.53 23.00
C ILE A 240 9.71 -6.39 22.00
N GLY A 241 8.63 -5.73 21.56
CA GLY A 241 8.71 -4.61 20.60
C GLY A 241 9.49 -3.39 21.10
N GLN A 242 9.56 -3.22 22.42
CA GLN A 242 10.34 -2.15 23.08
C GLN A 242 11.78 -2.56 23.41
N GLY A 243 12.19 -3.80 23.08
CA GLY A 243 13.52 -4.31 23.39
C GLY A 243 13.77 -4.56 24.90
N LYS A 244 12.72 -4.65 25.72
CA LYS A 244 12.82 -4.91 27.16
C LYS A 244 12.88 -6.39 27.49
N THR A 245 12.35 -7.24 26.61
CA THR A 245 12.42 -8.71 26.74
C THR A 245 13.55 -9.26 25.88
N SER A 246 14.47 -10.01 26.48
CA SER A 246 15.53 -10.70 25.73
C SER A 246 14.94 -11.87 24.95
N PHE A 247 15.10 -11.84 23.63
CA PHE A 247 14.62 -12.90 22.76
C PHE A 247 15.43 -14.20 22.90
N THR A 248 16.68 -14.14 23.38
CA THR A 248 17.55 -15.31 23.53
C THR A 248 17.55 -15.90 24.94
N GLU A 249 17.36 -15.07 25.97
CA GLU A 249 17.51 -15.49 27.37
C GLU A 249 16.17 -15.77 28.08
N ASP A 250 15.06 -15.24 27.57
CA ASP A 250 13.77 -15.41 28.22
C ASP A 250 13.21 -16.83 27.97
N LYS A 251 13.04 -17.59 29.06
CA LYS A 251 12.52 -18.97 29.02
C LYS A 251 11.10 -19.05 28.44
N ARG A 252 10.31 -17.98 28.51
CA ARG A 252 8.97 -17.90 27.91
C ARG A 252 9.04 -17.88 26.39
N ILE A 253 10.04 -17.19 25.81
CA ILE A 253 10.30 -17.19 24.36
C ILE A 253 10.73 -18.59 23.91
N ARG A 254 11.63 -19.23 24.66
CA ARG A 254 11.99 -20.63 24.40
C ARG A 254 10.76 -21.55 24.44
N LYS A 255 9.90 -21.40 25.44
CA LYS A 255 8.66 -22.18 25.53
C LYS A 255 7.73 -21.92 24.33
N ALA A 256 7.65 -20.69 23.82
CA ALA A 256 6.88 -20.40 22.61
C ALA A 256 7.40 -21.19 21.41
N PHE A 257 8.73 -21.24 21.21
CA PHE A 257 9.33 -22.06 20.15
C PHE A 257 9.06 -23.56 20.30
N GLU A 258 9.05 -24.08 21.54
CA GLU A 258 8.72 -25.48 21.81
C GLU A 258 7.26 -25.78 21.42
N LEU A 259 6.31 -24.92 21.81
CA LEU A 259 4.90 -25.04 21.44
C LEU A 259 4.69 -24.88 19.93
N PHE A 260 5.37 -23.91 19.31
CA PHE A 260 5.33 -23.67 17.88
C PHE A 260 5.84 -24.90 17.09
N LYS A 261 6.89 -25.56 17.57
CA LYS A 261 7.33 -26.81 16.96
C LYS A 261 6.26 -27.90 17.09
N GLU A 262 5.79 -28.14 18.31
CA GLU A 262 4.89 -29.25 18.63
C GLU A 262 3.52 -29.15 17.94
N TYR A 263 2.93 -27.96 17.93
CA TYR A 263 1.57 -27.74 17.45
C TYR A 263 1.52 -27.24 16.01
N PHE A 264 2.52 -26.51 15.55
CA PHE A 264 2.52 -25.98 14.19
C PHE A 264 3.47 -26.75 13.26
N LEU A 265 4.78 -26.74 13.52
CA LEU A 265 5.76 -27.33 12.57
C LEU A 265 5.58 -28.84 12.39
N ASP A 266 5.30 -29.59 13.46
CA ASP A 266 5.12 -31.04 13.38
C ASP A 266 3.82 -31.43 12.62
N ASN A 267 2.92 -30.49 12.35
CA ASN A 267 1.64 -30.70 11.66
C ASN A 267 1.57 -30.12 10.24
N LEU A 268 2.57 -29.33 9.84
CA LEU A 268 2.64 -28.75 8.50
C LEU A 268 2.89 -29.81 7.42
N ILE A 269 2.31 -29.59 6.24
CA ILE A 269 2.65 -30.36 5.04
C ILE A 269 4.10 -30.15 4.62
N GLU A 270 4.65 -31.12 3.88
CA GLU A 270 5.93 -30.93 3.20
C GLU A 270 5.85 -29.84 2.13
N ASN A 271 7.00 -29.19 1.86
CA ASN A 271 7.15 -28.14 0.84
C ASN A 271 6.22 -26.91 1.00
N TRP A 272 5.65 -26.71 2.19
CA TRP A 272 4.79 -25.56 2.52
C TRP A 272 5.46 -24.20 2.22
N SER A 273 6.78 -24.11 2.37
CA SER A 273 7.54 -22.86 2.17
C SER A 273 7.64 -22.41 0.71
N GLY A 274 7.23 -23.24 -0.25
CA GLY A 274 7.21 -22.87 -1.68
C GLY A 274 5.99 -22.06 -2.10
N TYR A 275 4.94 -22.01 -1.27
CA TYR A 275 3.68 -21.35 -1.62
C TYR A 275 3.71 -19.86 -1.28
N SER A 276 3.15 -19.03 -2.17
CA SER A 276 2.57 -17.76 -1.75
C SER A 276 1.30 -18.01 -0.92
N TRP A 277 0.85 -17.01 -0.17
CA TRP A 277 -0.35 -17.17 0.67
C TRP A 277 -1.61 -17.48 -0.15
N ALA A 278 -1.72 -16.91 -1.36
CA ALA A 278 -2.85 -17.16 -2.24
C ALA A 278 -2.80 -18.56 -2.85
N GLU A 279 -1.61 -19.07 -3.19
CA GLU A 279 -1.45 -20.44 -3.71
C GLU A 279 -1.70 -21.49 -2.62
N ALA A 280 -1.30 -21.21 -1.37
CA ALA A 280 -1.58 -22.08 -0.21
C ALA A 280 -3.08 -22.22 0.11
N ALA A 281 -3.94 -21.34 -0.41
CA ALA A 281 -5.40 -21.50 -0.31
C ALA A 281 -5.93 -22.65 -1.18
N GLN A 282 -5.23 -23.03 -2.27
CA GLN A 282 -5.74 -24.02 -3.22
C GLN A 282 -5.87 -25.43 -2.64
N PRO A 283 -4.88 -25.97 -1.89
CA PRO A 283 -5.05 -27.25 -1.20
C PRO A 283 -6.16 -27.24 -0.16
N LEU A 284 -6.41 -26.11 0.52
CA LEU A 284 -7.53 -25.95 1.46
C LEU A 284 -8.88 -26.02 0.73
N ILE A 285 -9.03 -25.29 -0.38
CA ILE A 285 -10.23 -25.28 -1.22
C ILE A 285 -10.57 -26.70 -1.69
N LYS A 286 -9.56 -27.47 -2.11
CA LYS A 286 -9.72 -28.85 -2.59
C LYS A 286 -9.94 -29.88 -1.47
N GLY A 287 -9.81 -29.47 -0.21
CA GLY A 287 -9.83 -30.38 0.94
C GLY A 287 -8.63 -31.35 0.99
N GLU A 288 -7.55 -31.04 0.26
CA GLU A 288 -6.28 -31.78 0.32
C GLU A 288 -5.56 -31.52 1.64
N VAL A 289 -5.73 -30.31 2.19
CA VAL A 289 -5.32 -29.92 3.54
C VAL A 289 -6.56 -29.46 4.32
N ALA A 290 -6.63 -29.81 5.61
CA ALA A 290 -7.79 -29.50 6.43
C ALA A 290 -7.82 -28.05 6.93
N MET A 291 -6.67 -27.48 7.27
CA MET A 291 -6.56 -26.17 7.91
C MET A 291 -5.44 -25.30 7.32
N TYR A 292 -5.68 -23.99 7.26
CA TYR A 292 -4.67 -22.96 6.98
C TYR A 292 -4.50 -22.10 8.23
N PHE A 293 -3.33 -22.22 8.87
CA PHE A 293 -3.02 -21.62 10.15
C PHE A 293 -2.71 -20.12 10.10
N SER A 294 -3.26 -19.35 11.04
CA SER A 294 -2.93 -17.94 11.31
C SER A 294 -2.75 -17.08 10.06
N MET A 295 -3.64 -17.31 9.09
CA MET A 295 -3.74 -16.48 7.90
C MET A 295 -4.85 -15.46 8.16
N GLY A 296 -4.62 -14.20 7.83
CA GLY A 296 -5.57 -13.17 8.20
C GLY A 296 -6.88 -13.22 7.43
N ASN A 297 -7.81 -12.36 7.81
CA ASN A 297 -9.16 -12.32 7.25
C ASN A 297 -9.24 -12.03 5.75
N TRP A 298 -8.16 -11.59 5.12
CA TRP A 298 -8.08 -11.51 3.66
C TRP A 298 -8.18 -12.88 2.97
N LEU A 299 -7.86 -13.99 3.65
CA LEU A 299 -8.08 -15.33 3.10
C LEU A 299 -9.57 -15.62 2.91
N GLY A 300 -10.44 -15.22 3.83
CA GLY A 300 -11.89 -15.35 3.67
C GLY A 300 -12.39 -14.71 2.37
N ASN A 301 -11.98 -13.47 2.11
CA ASN A 301 -12.31 -12.77 0.85
C ASN A 301 -11.79 -13.51 -0.38
N LEU A 302 -10.58 -14.09 -0.32
CA LEU A 302 -10.03 -14.88 -1.42
C LEU A 302 -10.89 -16.14 -1.66
N LEU A 303 -11.30 -16.84 -0.60
CA LEU A 303 -12.15 -18.04 -0.70
C LEU A 303 -13.52 -17.70 -1.31
N GLU A 304 -14.14 -16.59 -0.89
CA GLU A 304 -15.42 -16.12 -1.45
C GLU A 304 -15.31 -15.81 -2.95
N THR A 305 -14.24 -15.16 -3.38
CA THR A 305 -13.99 -14.90 -4.81
C THR A 305 -13.73 -16.16 -5.61
N ASN A 306 -13.22 -17.23 -4.98
CA ASN A 306 -13.11 -18.55 -5.59
C ASN A 306 -14.45 -19.31 -5.60
N GLY A 307 -15.55 -18.67 -5.17
CA GLY A 307 -16.91 -19.21 -5.23
C GLY A 307 -17.30 -20.07 -4.02
N LEU A 308 -16.54 -20.02 -2.93
CA LEU A 308 -16.88 -20.73 -1.70
C LEU A 308 -17.78 -19.86 -0.80
N GLU A 309 -18.71 -20.49 -0.10
CA GLU A 309 -19.62 -19.83 0.84
C GLU A 309 -19.12 -19.98 2.29
N PRO A 310 -19.00 -18.89 3.08
CA PRO A 310 -18.66 -18.96 4.49
C PRO A 310 -19.65 -19.85 5.27
N ILE A 311 -19.17 -20.53 6.32
CA ILE A 311 -19.91 -21.48 7.19
C ILE A 311 -20.30 -22.79 6.47
N LYS A 312 -20.57 -22.72 5.16
CA LYS A 312 -20.98 -23.87 4.36
C LYS A 312 -19.77 -24.66 3.86
N ASP A 313 -18.81 -23.96 3.22
CA ASP A 313 -17.66 -24.56 2.55
C ASP A 313 -16.35 -24.34 3.33
N PHE A 314 -16.19 -23.17 3.95
CA PHE A 314 -15.10 -22.86 4.86
C PHE A 314 -15.59 -22.12 6.10
N ASP A 315 -14.85 -22.23 7.19
CA ASP A 315 -15.05 -21.44 8.40
C ASP A 315 -13.69 -21.23 9.09
N PHE A 316 -13.67 -20.56 10.23
CA PHE A 316 -12.46 -20.36 11.00
C PHE A 316 -12.71 -20.49 12.50
N PHE A 317 -11.68 -20.89 13.24
CA PHE A 317 -11.61 -20.71 14.68
C PHE A 317 -10.41 -19.81 15.02
N ILE A 318 -10.41 -19.21 16.21
CA ILE A 318 -9.28 -18.42 16.67
C ILE A 318 -8.20 -19.36 17.21
N ALA A 319 -6.92 -19.10 16.90
CA ALA A 319 -5.81 -19.89 17.40
C ALA A 319 -5.95 -20.11 18.93
N PRO A 320 -5.82 -21.37 19.41
CA PRO A 320 -6.14 -21.71 20.79
C PRO A 320 -5.49 -20.80 21.84
N ASN A 321 -6.24 -20.54 22.92
CA ASN A 321 -5.87 -19.65 24.03
C ASN A 321 -5.72 -18.16 23.65
N THR A 322 -6.04 -17.77 22.42
CA THR A 322 -6.01 -16.36 21.98
C THR A 322 -7.39 -15.76 21.72
N GLU A 323 -8.47 -16.42 22.15
CA GLU A 323 -9.87 -16.03 21.86
C GLU A 323 -10.25 -14.66 22.47
N LYS A 324 -9.52 -14.23 23.50
CA LYS A 324 -9.72 -12.93 24.17
C LYS A 324 -8.77 -11.84 23.64
N VAL A 325 -7.92 -12.18 22.68
CA VAL A 325 -6.89 -11.28 22.14
C VAL A 325 -7.10 -11.12 20.65
N LEU A 326 -7.26 -9.88 20.22
CA LEU A 326 -7.20 -9.55 18.80
C LEU A 326 -5.73 -9.42 18.40
N ILE A 327 -5.19 -10.45 17.76
CA ILE A 327 -3.91 -10.30 17.07
C ILE A 327 -4.23 -9.76 15.69
N GLY A 328 -3.71 -8.57 15.37
CA GLY A 328 -4.08 -7.88 14.15
C GLY A 328 -3.02 -6.94 13.63
N GLN A 329 -3.19 -6.56 12.37
CA GLN A 329 -2.40 -5.54 11.70
C GLN A 329 -3.32 -4.46 11.15
N ALA A 330 -2.87 -3.22 11.16
CA ALA A 330 -3.61 -2.09 10.62
C ALA A 330 -2.83 -1.46 9.48
N GLY A 331 -3.42 -1.49 8.29
CA GLY A 331 -2.89 -0.84 7.11
C GLY A 331 -3.03 0.67 7.23
N THR A 332 -1.98 1.38 6.81
CA THR A 332 -1.94 2.85 6.82
C THR A 332 -1.26 3.37 5.58
N PHE A 333 -1.62 4.59 5.19
CA PHE A 333 -0.89 5.35 4.18
C PHE A 333 0.03 6.36 4.85
N GLY A 334 1.33 6.29 4.53
CA GLY A 334 2.33 7.27 4.94
C GLY A 334 2.64 8.28 3.85
N LEU A 335 2.88 9.54 4.22
CA LEU A 335 3.27 10.64 3.32
C LEU A 335 4.78 10.81 3.32
N LEU A 336 5.44 10.66 2.17
CA LEU A 336 6.90 10.81 2.05
C LEU A 336 7.28 12.26 1.80
N LYS A 337 8.28 12.74 2.56
CA LYS A 337 8.67 14.15 2.64
C LYS A 337 9.27 14.73 1.35
N ASP A 338 10.12 13.95 0.70
CA ASP A 338 10.89 14.39 -0.48
C ASP A 338 10.26 13.88 -1.79
N SER A 339 8.94 13.69 -1.80
CA SER A 339 8.17 13.40 -3.02
C SER A 339 7.93 14.67 -3.84
N ASP A 340 7.55 14.52 -5.11
CA ASP A 340 7.37 15.66 -6.02
C ASP A 340 6.14 16.50 -5.67
N SER A 341 5.08 15.87 -5.15
CA SER A 341 3.78 16.54 -4.88
C SER A 341 3.14 16.24 -3.51
N PRO A 342 3.85 16.45 -2.37
CA PRO A 342 3.37 16.05 -1.04
C PRO A 342 2.09 16.79 -0.61
N ASN A 343 1.89 18.05 -1.04
CA ASN A 343 0.66 18.79 -0.74
C ASN A 343 -0.56 18.23 -1.49
N THR A 344 -0.37 17.79 -2.74
CA THR A 344 -1.43 17.15 -3.52
C THR A 344 -1.81 15.81 -2.88
N ALA A 345 -0.82 15.06 -2.40
CA ALA A 345 -1.02 13.78 -1.72
C ALA A 345 -1.87 13.87 -0.45
N LYS A 346 -1.90 15.03 0.24
CA LYS A 346 -2.81 15.25 1.37
C LYS A 346 -4.29 15.12 0.97
N LEU A 347 -4.65 15.46 -0.27
CA LEU A 347 -6.01 15.27 -0.78
C LEU A 347 -6.40 13.80 -0.83
N PHE A 348 -5.44 12.93 -1.19
CA PHE A 348 -5.62 11.48 -1.22
C PHE A 348 -5.75 10.92 0.19
N LEU A 349 -4.88 11.32 1.12
CA LEU A 349 -4.96 10.84 2.51
C LEU A 349 -6.25 11.26 3.24
N LYS A 350 -6.85 12.37 2.83
CA LYS A 350 -8.15 12.83 3.34
C LYS A 350 -9.35 12.11 2.72
N TYR A 351 -9.20 11.59 1.50
CA TYR A 351 -10.26 10.87 0.80
C TYR A 351 -10.48 9.51 1.43
#